data_AF-V9Z3S5-F1
#
_entry.id   AF-V9Z3S5-F1
#
_cell.length_a   1.000
_cell.length_b   1.000
_cell.length_c   1.000
_cell.angle_alpha   90.00
_cell.angle_beta   90.00
_cell.angle_gamma   90.00
#
_symmetry.space_group_name_H-M   'P 1'
#
loop_
_entity.id
_entity.type
_entity.pdbx_description
1 polymer ?
#
loop_
_entity_poly.entity_id
_entity_poly.type
_entity_poly.pdbx_seq_one_letter_code
_entity_poly.pdbx_strand_id
1 'polypeptide(L)'
;MKVGRRSVRRRARGMTHPEAAAALEDAELQQHMVRDHEDLAGDERGPAEVAEWTRIVQLLATTGGVYDPDTDAVVQDELATDAERERDRQLEDEQRLQEEKAEAARRAALAPDVLRHALLRTLARTGLLDGLSEDERAAVNRLPETDPAAALAFNALLARAHETGAGLRPGAAS
;
A
#
# COMPACT_ATOMS: atom_id res chain seq x y z
N MET A 1 16.06 -15.00 -14.82
CA MET A 1 15.40 -13.75 -15.28
C MET A 1 13.98 -13.98 -15.84
N LYS A 2 12.97 -13.18 -15.46
CA LYS A 2 11.58 -13.24 -16.04
C LYS A 2 11.52 -12.83 -17.51
N VAL A 3 12.42 -11.93 -17.95
CA VAL A 3 12.43 -11.37 -19.31
C VAL A 3 12.72 -12.44 -20.37
N GLY A 4 13.72 -13.31 -20.13
CA GLY A 4 14.03 -14.43 -21.03
C GLY A 4 12.84 -15.38 -21.19
N ARG A 5 12.26 -15.84 -20.07
CA ARG A 5 11.08 -16.73 -20.09
C ARG A 5 9.89 -16.13 -20.84
N ARG A 6 9.56 -14.85 -20.61
CA ARG A 6 8.45 -14.17 -21.32
C ARG A 6 8.70 -14.08 -22.83
N SER A 7 9.95 -13.82 -23.24
CA SER A 7 10.34 -13.81 -24.65
C SER A 7 10.10 -15.16 -25.31
N VAL A 8 10.52 -16.25 -24.65
CA VAL A 8 10.33 -17.63 -25.11
C VAL A 8 8.85 -17.95 -25.26
N ARG A 9 8.03 -17.73 -24.22
CA ARG A 9 6.58 -18.02 -24.26
C ARG A 9 5.86 -17.29 -25.39
N ARG A 10 6.24 -16.04 -25.67
CA ARG A 10 5.70 -15.28 -26.80
C ARG A 10 6.07 -15.89 -28.14
N ARG A 11 7.32 -16.36 -28.30
CA ARG A 11 7.79 -17.05 -29.52
C ARG A 11 7.12 -18.41 -29.70
N ALA A 12 6.96 -19.16 -28.61
CA ALA A 12 6.40 -20.50 -28.61
C ALA A 12 4.90 -20.55 -28.90
N ARG A 13 4.16 -19.44 -28.75
CA ARG A 13 2.70 -19.42 -28.90
C ARG A 13 2.29 -19.97 -30.28
N GLY A 14 1.48 -21.03 -30.27
CA GLY A 14 1.01 -21.72 -31.47
C GLY A 14 1.97 -22.78 -32.02
N MET A 15 3.16 -22.96 -31.45
CA MET A 15 4.10 -24.00 -31.88
C MET A 15 3.68 -25.38 -31.41
N THR A 16 3.89 -26.37 -32.27
CA THR A 16 3.80 -27.80 -31.96
C THR A 16 5.09 -28.29 -31.31
N HIS A 17 5.06 -29.51 -30.75
CA HIS A 17 6.24 -30.15 -30.15
C HIS A 17 7.50 -30.13 -31.06
N PRO A 18 7.48 -30.58 -32.33
CA PRO A 18 8.68 -30.58 -33.16
C PRO A 18 9.20 -29.17 -33.46
N GLU A 19 8.33 -28.18 -33.62
CA GLU A 19 8.73 -26.79 -33.84
C GLU A 19 9.40 -26.19 -32.59
N ALA A 20 8.85 -26.46 -31.41
CA ALA A 20 9.46 -26.04 -30.15
C ALA A 20 10.79 -26.75 -29.88
N ALA A 21 10.93 -28.02 -30.27
CA ALA A 21 12.18 -28.78 -30.14
C ALA A 21 13.29 -28.20 -31.02
N ALA A 22 12.99 -27.88 -32.29
CA ALA A 22 13.94 -27.21 -33.17
C ALA A 22 14.37 -25.84 -32.61
N ALA A 23 13.43 -25.06 -32.07
CA ALA A 23 13.74 -23.77 -31.44
C ALA A 23 14.59 -23.90 -30.16
N LEU A 24 14.46 -25.00 -29.41
CA LEU A 24 15.33 -25.32 -28.28
C LEU A 24 16.76 -25.61 -28.75
N GLU A 25 16.93 -26.44 -29.77
CA GLU A 25 18.25 -26.75 -30.36
C GLU A 25 18.96 -25.48 -30.83
N ASP A 26 18.25 -24.58 -31.51
CA ASP A 26 18.77 -23.27 -31.92
C ASP A 26 19.18 -22.41 -30.72
N ALA A 27 18.39 -22.41 -29.64
CA ALA A 27 18.67 -21.64 -28.44
C ALA A 27 19.89 -22.18 -27.67
N GLU A 28 20.04 -23.50 -27.60
CA GLU A 28 21.21 -24.16 -27.00
C GLU A 28 22.48 -23.87 -27.81
N LEU A 29 22.41 -23.96 -29.14
CA LEU A 29 23.53 -23.61 -30.02
C LEU A 29 23.94 -22.15 -29.83
N GLN A 30 22.97 -21.23 -29.80
CA GLN A 30 23.24 -19.81 -29.54
C GLN A 30 23.87 -19.60 -28.17
N GLN A 31 23.39 -20.30 -27.13
CA GLN A 31 23.99 -20.22 -25.79
C GLN A 31 25.44 -20.72 -25.79
N HIS A 32 25.72 -21.82 -26.49
CA HIS A 32 27.09 -22.33 -26.64
C HIS A 32 28.01 -21.32 -27.33
N MET A 33 27.58 -20.72 -28.44
CA MET A 33 28.36 -19.68 -29.14
C MET A 33 28.62 -18.43 -28.29
N VAL A 34 27.63 -18.01 -27.51
CA VAL A 34 27.74 -16.84 -26.61
C VAL A 34 28.69 -17.12 -25.44
N ARG A 35 28.70 -18.35 -24.91
CA ARG A 35 29.59 -18.75 -23.81
C ARG A 35 31.06 -18.78 -24.22
N ASP A 36 31.33 -19.09 -25.49
CA ASP A 36 32.70 -19.11 -26.03
C ASP A 36 33.28 -17.70 -26.25
N HIS A 37 32.47 -16.64 -26.10
CA HIS A 37 32.92 -15.24 -26.00
C HIS A 37 32.86 -14.77 -24.54
N GLU A 38 34.02 -14.64 -23.91
CA GLU A 38 34.16 -14.28 -22.48
C GLU A 38 33.43 -12.98 -22.08
N ASP A 39 33.26 -12.03 -23.02
CA ASP A 39 32.57 -10.75 -22.79
C ASP A 39 31.03 -10.86 -22.68
N LEU A 40 30.43 -11.99 -23.07
CA LEU A 40 28.97 -12.19 -23.07
C LEU A 40 28.50 -13.32 -22.12
N ALA A 41 29.44 -14.02 -21.46
CA ALA A 41 29.15 -15.17 -20.59
C ALA A 41 28.35 -14.82 -19.31
N GLY A 42 28.17 -13.53 -19.00
CA GLY A 42 27.39 -13.04 -17.87
C GLY A 42 25.89 -12.83 -18.12
N ASP A 43 25.39 -13.07 -19.34
CA ASP A 43 23.96 -12.86 -19.64
C ASP A 43 23.09 -14.01 -19.09
N GLU A 44 22.56 -13.83 -17.87
CA GLU A 44 21.59 -14.75 -17.24
C GLU A 44 20.30 -14.95 -18.05
N ARG A 45 20.08 -14.16 -19.10
CA ARG A 45 18.96 -14.33 -20.02
C ARG A 45 19.08 -15.63 -20.82
N GLY A 46 20.27 -15.98 -21.31
CA GLY A 46 20.50 -17.20 -22.10
C GLY A 46 20.05 -18.48 -21.38
N PRO A 47 20.57 -18.76 -20.17
CA PRO A 47 20.14 -19.91 -19.37
C PRO A 47 18.64 -19.93 -19.05
N ALA A 48 18.05 -18.76 -18.80
CA ALA A 48 16.61 -18.66 -18.52
C ALA A 48 15.74 -18.90 -19.76
N GLU A 49 16.23 -18.56 -20.95
CA GLU A 49 15.54 -18.85 -22.21
C GLU A 49 15.60 -20.35 -22.54
N VAL A 50 16.78 -20.99 -22.43
CA VAL A 50 16.92 -22.43 -22.69
C VAL A 50 16.07 -23.26 -21.72
N ALA A 51 16.11 -22.95 -20.42
CA ALA A 51 15.31 -23.67 -19.44
C ALA A 51 13.79 -23.56 -19.72
N GLU A 52 13.32 -22.41 -20.21
CA GLU A 52 11.92 -22.24 -20.57
C GLU A 52 11.55 -23.00 -21.86
N TRP A 53 12.43 -23.03 -22.86
CA TRP A 53 12.24 -23.84 -24.06
C TRP A 53 12.15 -25.33 -23.71
N THR A 54 13.06 -25.83 -22.87
CA THR A 54 13.04 -27.22 -22.38
C THR A 54 11.70 -27.56 -21.72
N ARG A 55 11.19 -26.68 -20.86
CA ARG A 55 9.89 -26.86 -20.19
C ARG A 55 8.74 -26.94 -21.21
N ILE A 56 8.70 -26.05 -22.19
CA ILE A 56 7.65 -26.03 -23.21
C ILE A 56 7.69 -27.29 -24.07
N VAL A 57 8.87 -27.76 -24.47
CA VAL A 57 9.04 -29.02 -25.21
C VAL A 57 8.49 -30.19 -24.39
N GLN A 58 8.85 -30.29 -23.11
CA GLN A 58 8.35 -31.36 -22.22
C GLN A 58 6.83 -31.30 -22.02
N LEU A 59 6.27 -30.08 -21.88
CA LEU A 59 4.84 -29.87 -21.78
C LEU A 59 4.12 -30.39 -23.04
N LEU A 60 4.58 -29.97 -24.22
CA LEU A 60 3.99 -30.35 -25.50
C LEU A 60 4.13 -31.84 -25.81
N ALA A 61 5.21 -32.47 -25.36
CA ALA A 61 5.37 -33.93 -25.46
C ALA A 61 4.29 -34.68 -24.66
N THR A 62 3.78 -34.07 -23.59
CA THR A 62 2.78 -34.66 -22.70
C THR A 62 1.35 -34.33 -23.13
N THR A 63 1.08 -33.07 -23.49
CA THR A 63 -0.29 -32.60 -23.80
C THR A 63 -0.67 -32.86 -25.26
N GLY A 64 0.31 -32.91 -26.17
CA GLY A 64 0.05 -32.77 -27.60
C GLY A 64 -0.49 -31.39 -27.97
N GLY A 65 -0.77 -31.17 -29.25
CA GLY A 65 -1.33 -29.92 -29.76
C GLY A 65 -0.30 -28.79 -29.88
N VAL A 66 -0.79 -27.56 -29.84
CA VAL A 66 0.00 -26.33 -29.93
C VAL A 66 0.15 -25.67 -28.57
N TYR A 67 1.25 -24.97 -28.35
CA TYR A 67 1.50 -24.28 -27.10
C TYR A 67 0.60 -23.05 -26.95
N ASP A 68 -0.16 -23.01 -25.87
CA ASP A 68 -0.97 -21.85 -25.48
C ASP A 68 -0.62 -21.41 -24.04
N PRO A 69 0.08 -20.26 -23.86
CA PRO A 69 0.44 -19.76 -22.53
C PRO A 69 -0.78 -19.40 -21.67
N ASP A 70 -1.95 -19.19 -22.28
CA ASP A 70 -3.18 -18.85 -21.54
C ASP A 70 -3.75 -20.08 -20.81
N THR A 71 -3.33 -21.30 -21.18
CA THR A 71 -3.72 -22.56 -20.52
C THR A 71 -2.59 -23.20 -19.71
N ASP A 72 -1.38 -22.63 -19.76
CA ASP A 72 -0.19 -23.14 -19.08
C ASP A 72 -0.23 -22.83 -17.58
N ALA A 73 -0.34 -23.88 -16.76
CA ALA A 73 -0.44 -23.77 -15.31
C ALA A 73 0.72 -22.99 -14.66
N VAL A 74 1.95 -23.12 -15.18
CA VAL A 74 3.11 -22.38 -14.64
C VAL A 74 2.98 -20.90 -14.94
N VAL A 75 2.48 -20.55 -16.12
CA VAL A 75 2.23 -19.15 -16.49
C VAL A 75 1.11 -18.56 -15.63
N GLN A 76 0.03 -19.31 -15.42
CA GLN A 76 -1.10 -18.86 -14.60
C GLN A 76 -0.71 -18.66 -13.13
N ASP A 77 0.10 -19.55 -12.56
CA ASP A 77 0.62 -19.42 -11.19
C ASP A 77 1.54 -18.20 -11.02
N GLU A 78 2.45 -17.97 -11.98
CA GLU A 78 3.30 -16.76 -11.98
C GLU A 78 2.46 -15.48 -12.08
N LEU A 79 1.39 -15.47 -12.88
CA LEU A 79 0.46 -14.34 -12.99
C LEU A 79 -0.34 -14.11 -11.70
N ALA A 80 -0.84 -15.18 -11.08
CA ALA A 80 -1.54 -15.10 -9.80
C ALA A 80 -0.64 -14.53 -8.71
N THR A 81 0.59 -15.03 -8.62
CA THR A 81 1.60 -14.52 -7.67
C THR A 81 1.94 -13.05 -7.93
N ASP A 82 2.08 -12.64 -9.19
CA ASP A 82 2.36 -11.24 -9.52
C ASP A 82 1.15 -10.33 -9.20
N ALA A 83 -0.08 -10.82 -9.39
CA ALA A 83 -1.30 -10.12 -9.00
C ALA A 83 -1.46 -10.00 -7.47
N GLU A 84 -1.05 -11.00 -6.70
CA GLU A 84 -0.97 -10.92 -5.23
C GLU A 84 0.01 -9.84 -4.78
N ARG A 85 1.24 -9.86 -5.31
CA ARG A 85 2.24 -8.83 -4.99
C ARG A 85 1.82 -7.42 -5.37
N GLU A 86 1.03 -7.27 -6.43
CA GLU A 86 0.49 -5.97 -6.83
C GLU A 86 -0.61 -5.51 -5.86
N ARG A 87 -1.51 -6.43 -5.45
CA ARG A 87 -2.53 -6.14 -4.43
C ARG A 87 -1.91 -5.74 -3.09
N ASP A 88 -0.88 -6.45 -2.65
CA ASP A 88 -0.20 -6.14 -1.38
C ASP A 88 0.41 -4.74 -1.42
N ARG A 89 1.10 -4.39 -2.52
CA ARG A 89 1.65 -3.04 -2.72
C ARG A 89 0.56 -1.96 -2.75
N GLN A 90 -0.57 -2.23 -3.38
CA GLN A 90 -1.70 -1.30 -3.39
C GLN A 90 -2.27 -1.07 -1.99
N LEU A 91 -2.41 -2.13 -1.18
CA LEU A 91 -2.87 -2.01 0.20
C LEU A 91 -1.88 -1.22 1.07
N GLU A 92 -0.57 -1.43 0.90
CA GLU A 92 0.47 -0.65 1.59
C GLU A 92 0.42 0.84 1.20
N ASP A 93 0.23 1.12 -0.09
CA ASP A 93 0.12 2.49 -0.60
C ASP A 93 -1.14 3.20 -0.08
N GLU A 94 -2.28 2.49 -0.05
CA GLU A 94 -3.53 2.99 0.53
C GLU A 94 -3.37 3.27 2.04
N GLN A 95 -2.76 2.36 2.79
CA GLN A 95 -2.49 2.54 4.22
C GLN A 95 -1.61 3.77 4.46
N ARG A 96 -0.54 3.93 3.68
CA ARG A 96 0.35 5.10 3.79
C ARG A 96 -0.39 6.41 3.51
N LEU A 97 -1.25 6.43 2.49
CA LEU A 97 -2.07 7.60 2.18
C LEU A 97 -3.07 7.91 3.31
N GLN A 98 -3.67 6.88 3.93
CA GLN A 98 -4.57 7.07 5.06
C GLN A 98 -3.83 7.60 6.29
N GLU A 99 -2.64 7.08 6.57
CA GLU A 99 -1.80 7.55 7.67
C GLU A 99 -1.40 9.01 7.46
N GLU A 100 -0.94 9.38 6.26
CA GLU A 100 -0.59 10.77 5.92
C GLU A 100 -1.80 11.70 6.07
N LYS A 101 -2.98 11.29 5.58
CA LYS A 101 -4.23 12.04 5.77
C LYS A 101 -4.61 12.17 7.23
N ALA A 102 -4.46 11.10 8.01
CA ALA A 102 -4.76 11.12 9.44
C ALA A 102 -3.79 12.03 10.19
N GLU A 103 -2.50 12.03 9.85
CA GLU A 103 -1.51 12.94 10.42
C GLU A 103 -1.81 14.40 10.05
N ALA A 104 -2.11 14.68 8.78
CA ALA A 104 -2.51 16.01 8.33
C ALA A 104 -3.77 16.50 9.07
N ALA A 105 -4.77 15.63 9.25
CA ALA A 105 -5.97 15.94 10.01
C ALA A 105 -5.66 16.19 11.50
N ARG A 106 -4.77 15.41 12.11
CA ARG A 106 -4.32 15.65 13.49
C ARG A 106 -3.61 17.00 13.62
N ARG A 107 -2.71 17.32 12.69
CA ARG A 107 -2.03 18.64 12.66
C ARG A 107 -3.03 19.78 12.48
N ALA A 108 -4.01 19.63 11.59
CA ALA A 108 -5.06 20.63 11.38
C ALA A 108 -5.95 20.80 12.62
N ALA A 109 -6.27 19.72 13.34
CA ALA A 109 -7.04 19.79 14.58
C ALA A 109 -6.28 20.49 15.73
N LEU A 110 -4.94 20.48 15.67
CA LEU A 110 -4.07 21.21 16.59
C LEU A 110 -3.81 22.66 16.14
N ALA A 111 -4.40 23.12 15.04
CA ALA A 111 -4.27 24.51 14.62
C ALA A 111 -4.81 25.45 15.72
N PRO A 112 -4.10 26.54 16.07
CA PRO A 112 -4.48 27.42 17.17
C PRO A 112 -5.92 27.94 17.07
N ASP A 113 -6.39 28.28 15.87
CA ASP A 113 -7.76 28.78 15.66
C ASP A 113 -8.82 27.70 15.89
N VAL A 114 -8.53 26.44 15.50
CA VAL A 114 -9.41 25.30 15.72
C VAL A 114 -9.50 24.99 17.21
N LEU A 115 -8.35 24.94 17.89
CA LEU A 115 -8.26 24.73 19.34
C LEU A 115 -8.95 25.86 20.13
N ARG A 116 -8.74 27.12 19.73
CA ARG A 116 -9.40 28.29 20.32
C ARG A 116 -10.92 28.18 20.18
N HIS A 117 -11.40 27.89 18.97
CA HIS A 117 -12.82 27.74 18.71
C HIS A 117 -13.43 26.60 19.54
N ALA A 118 -12.76 25.46 19.61
CA ALA A 118 -13.18 24.33 20.41
C ALA A 118 -13.26 24.68 21.91
N LEU A 119 -12.22 25.34 22.43
CA LEU A 119 -12.15 25.75 23.84
C LEU A 119 -13.26 26.76 24.20
N LEU A 120 -13.44 27.81 23.39
CA LEU A 120 -14.50 28.80 23.58
C LEU A 120 -15.89 28.16 23.51
N ARG A 121 -16.10 27.23 22.58
CA ARG A 121 -17.36 26.47 22.47
C ARG A 121 -17.64 25.63 23.70
N THR A 122 -16.62 24.96 24.26
CA THR A 122 -16.77 24.16 25.48
C THR A 122 -17.03 25.04 26.70
N LEU A 123 -16.33 26.17 26.85
CA LEU A 123 -16.57 27.15 27.90
C LEU A 123 -17.98 27.75 27.84
N ALA A 124 -18.49 28.01 26.63
CA ALA A 124 -19.88 28.46 26.45
C ALA A 124 -20.86 27.37 26.89
N ARG A 125 -20.59 26.10 26.52
CA ARG A 125 -21.43 24.96 26.88
C ARG A 125 -21.46 24.72 28.40
N THR A 126 -20.36 24.97 29.10
CA THR A 126 -20.28 24.84 30.56
C THR A 126 -20.81 26.06 31.32
N GLY A 127 -21.18 27.14 30.63
CA GLY A 127 -21.61 28.39 31.25
C GLY A 127 -20.48 29.18 31.93
N LEU A 128 -19.22 28.79 31.71
CA LEU A 128 -18.06 29.46 32.30
C LEU A 128 -17.62 30.69 31.49
N LEU A 129 -18.00 30.77 30.21
CA LEU A 129 -17.52 31.81 29.30
C LEU A 129 -17.87 33.23 29.77
N ASP A 130 -19.08 33.44 30.28
CA ASP A 130 -19.55 34.76 30.72
C ASP A 130 -19.01 35.17 32.09
N GLY A 131 -18.46 34.22 32.86
CA GLY A 131 -17.87 34.45 34.18
C GLY A 131 -16.38 34.80 34.16
N LEU A 132 -15.73 34.77 32.99
CA LEU A 132 -14.31 35.09 32.87
C LEU A 132 -14.06 36.59 32.97
N SER A 133 -13.06 36.97 33.76
CA SER A 133 -12.47 38.32 33.71
C SER A 133 -11.81 38.60 32.36
N GLU A 134 -11.51 39.86 32.08
CA GLU A 134 -10.85 40.28 30.84
C GLU A 134 -9.48 39.60 30.66
N ASP A 135 -8.69 39.51 31.74
CA ASP A 135 -7.37 38.86 31.74
C ASP A 135 -7.47 37.35 31.49
N GLU A 136 -8.44 36.68 32.12
CA GLU A 136 -8.69 35.25 31.88
C GLU A 136 -9.16 35.01 30.44
N ARG A 137 -10.00 35.89 29.88
CA ARG A 137 -10.44 35.80 28.49
C ARG A 137 -9.29 36.04 27.52
N ALA A 138 -8.37 36.96 27.83
CA ALA A 138 -7.15 37.18 27.07
C ALA A 138 -6.17 35.99 27.17
N ALA A 139 -6.10 35.33 28.32
CA ALA A 139 -5.30 34.12 28.52
C ALA A 139 -5.87 32.93 27.74
N VAL A 140 -7.18 32.66 27.83
CA VAL A 140 -7.89 31.61 27.07
C VAL A 140 -7.71 31.79 25.57
N ASN A 141 -7.76 33.03 25.08
CA ASN A 141 -7.51 33.31 23.67
C ASN A 141 -6.05 33.00 23.29
N ARG A 142 -5.06 33.39 24.08
CA ARG A 142 -3.64 33.15 23.71
C ARG A 142 -3.18 31.71 23.90
N LEU A 143 -3.85 30.95 24.78
CA LEU A 143 -3.41 29.60 25.19
C LEU A 143 -3.14 28.65 24.01
N PRO A 144 -3.98 28.56 22.95
CA PRO A 144 -3.72 27.67 21.81
C PRO A 144 -2.49 28.04 20.98
N GLU A 145 -2.04 29.29 21.03
CA GLU A 145 -0.82 29.74 20.36
C GLU A 145 0.43 29.49 21.22
N THR A 146 0.32 29.68 22.53
CA THR A 146 1.45 29.55 23.46
C THR A 146 1.71 28.11 23.89
N ASP A 147 0.65 27.33 24.11
CA ASP A 147 0.71 25.93 24.52
C ASP A 147 -0.53 25.17 24.01
N PRO A 148 -0.49 24.67 22.75
CA PRO A 148 -1.61 23.94 22.17
C PRO A 148 -1.92 22.62 22.91
N ALA A 149 -0.93 22.00 23.56
CA ALA A 149 -1.12 20.78 24.34
C ALA A 149 -1.92 21.08 25.61
N ALA A 150 -1.59 22.17 26.33
CA ALA A 150 -2.37 22.62 27.47
C ALA A 150 -3.79 23.05 27.06
N ALA A 151 -3.95 23.75 25.94
CA ALA A 151 -5.27 24.12 25.41
C ALA A 151 -6.16 22.88 25.16
N LEU A 152 -5.59 21.83 24.54
CA LEU A 152 -6.28 20.57 24.28
C LEU A 152 -6.65 19.85 25.59
N ALA A 153 -5.70 19.72 26.52
CA ALA A 153 -5.92 19.07 27.81
C ALA A 153 -6.99 19.77 28.64
N PHE A 154 -6.98 21.11 28.67
CA PHE A 154 -7.97 21.91 29.36
C PHE A 154 -9.35 21.78 28.74
N ASN A 155 -9.45 21.84 27.40
CA ASN A 155 -10.71 21.60 26.69
C ASN A 155 -11.29 20.20 26.99
N ALA A 156 -10.45 19.17 26.99
CA ALA A 156 -10.86 17.80 27.32
C ALA A 156 -11.33 17.66 28.77
N LEU A 157 -10.65 18.31 29.71
CA LEU A 157 -11.03 18.33 31.12
C LEU A 157 -12.39 19.00 31.32
N LEU A 158 -12.62 20.16 30.69
CA LEU A 158 -13.89 20.88 30.75
C LEU A 158 -15.04 20.07 30.16
N ALA A 159 -14.82 19.44 29.00
CA ALA A 159 -15.82 18.58 28.37
C ALA A 159 -16.20 17.40 29.29
N ARG A 160 -15.20 16.73 29.87
CA ARG A 160 -15.41 15.62 30.79
C ARG A 160 -16.14 16.03 32.07
N ALA A 161 -15.76 17.16 32.67
CA ALA A 161 -16.39 17.69 33.88
C ALA A 161 -17.86 18.07 33.64
N HIS A 162 -18.16 18.59 32.45
CA HIS A 162 -19.54 18.87 32.05
C HIS A 162 -20.36 17.58 31.90
N GLU A 163 -19.81 16.56 31.25
CA GLU A 163 -20.50 15.27 31.07
C GLU A 163 -20.77 14.57 32.41
N THR A 164 -19.81 14.56 33.33
CA THR A 164 -20.00 13.98 34.67
C THR A 164 -20.97 14.81 35.53
N GLY A 165 -20.92 16.14 35.43
CA GLY A 165 -21.86 17.03 36.12
C GLY A 165 -23.28 16.96 35.56
N ALA A 166 -23.44 16.78 34.25
CA ALA A 166 -24.74 16.64 33.59
C ALA A 166 -25.40 15.27 33.89
N GLY A 167 -24.61 14.20 34.05
CA GLY A 167 -25.08 12.87 34.44
C GLY A 167 -25.55 12.75 35.90
N LEU A 168 -25.28 13.76 36.74
CA LEU A 168 -25.66 13.80 38.16
C LEU A 168 -26.95 14.57 38.44
N ARG A 169 -27.75 14.95 37.43
CA ARG A 169 -29.11 15.46 37.68
C ARG A 169 -29.94 14.35 38.33
N PRO A 170 -30.33 14.46 39.62
CA PRO A 170 -31.18 13.46 40.24
C PRO A 170 -32.54 13.52 39.56
N GLY A 171 -32.98 12.39 39.01
CA GLY A 171 -34.37 12.19 38.66
C GLY A 171 -35.23 12.52 39.88
N ALA A 172 -36.23 13.37 39.65
CA ALA A 172 -37.20 13.79 40.64
C ALA A 172 -37.77 12.58 41.39
N ALA A 173 -37.76 12.67 42.72
CA ALA A 173 -38.55 11.80 43.58
C ALA A 173 -40.02 11.84 43.14
N SER A 174 -40.61 10.66 42.95
CA SER A 174 -42.06 10.43 43.00
C SER A 174 -42.41 9.80 44.34
#